data_AF-A0A6B3C8N2-F1
#
_entry.id   AF-A0A6B3C8N2-F1
#
_cell.length_a   1.000
_cell.length_b   1.000
_cell.length_c   1.000
_cell.angle_alpha   90.00
_cell.angle_beta   90.00
_cell.angle_gamma   90.00
#
_symmetry.space_group_name_H-M   'P 1'
#
loop_
_entity.id
_entity.type
_entity.pdbx_description
1 polymer ?
#
loop_
_entity_poly.entity_id
_entity_poly.type
_entity_poly.pdbx_seq_one_letter_code
_entity_poly.pdbx_strand_id
1 'polypeptide(L)'
;PMMSLMRKFMVGVVFGLGMDYEVLLVTRMREAYVHGERPGQAVVTGFRYSARVVVAAAVIMIAVFAGFLGASDQMVKMIGFGLAIAVLFDAFVVRMAIVPAVLALLGHKAWWLPKWLDRLLPNVDVEGESLRKHLGDSSEGPDKDRELVNA
;
A
#
# COMPACT_ATOMS: atom_id res chain seq x y z
N PRO A 1 -0.40 -13.64 -35.25
CA PRO A 1 0.53 -12.58 -34.78
C PRO A 1 -0.18 -11.42 -34.06
N MET A 2 -1.17 -10.76 -34.68
CA MET A 2 -1.92 -9.64 -34.10
C MET A 2 -2.73 -10.02 -32.84
N MET A 3 -3.41 -11.18 -32.86
CA MET A 3 -4.17 -11.70 -31.71
C MET A 3 -3.29 -11.98 -30.47
N SER A 4 -2.04 -12.43 -30.68
CA SER A 4 -1.09 -12.67 -29.59
C SER A 4 -0.58 -11.35 -28.99
N LEU A 5 -0.41 -10.32 -29.83
CA LEU A 5 0.00 -8.99 -29.39
C LEU A 5 -1.11 -8.31 -28.58
N MET A 6 -2.35 -8.33 -29.07
CA MET A 6 -3.52 -7.80 -28.35
C MET A 6 -3.67 -8.41 -26.95
N ARG A 7 -3.57 -9.74 -26.82
CA ARG A 7 -3.67 -10.41 -25.52
C ARG A 7 -2.56 -10.00 -24.56
N LYS A 8 -1.32 -9.89 -25.04
CA LYS A 8 -0.18 -9.45 -24.22
C LYS A 8 -0.35 -8.01 -23.74
N PHE A 9 -0.78 -7.10 -24.62
CA PHE A 9 -1.10 -5.72 -24.23
C PHE A 9 -2.26 -5.66 -23.24
N MET A 10 -3.32 -6.43 -23.45
CA MET A 10 -4.47 -6.47 -22.55
C MET A 10 -4.08 -6.95 -21.14
N VAL A 11 -3.29 -8.02 -21.04
CA VAL A 11 -2.77 -8.49 -19.74
C VAL A 11 -1.88 -7.44 -19.09
N GLY A 12 -0.97 -6.80 -19.85
CA GLY A 12 -0.09 -5.76 -19.33
C GLY A 12 -0.84 -4.53 -18.82
N VAL A 13 -1.85 -4.07 -19.55
CA VAL A 13 -2.68 -2.92 -19.15
C VAL A 13 -3.53 -3.26 -17.93
N VAL A 14 -4.17 -4.43 -17.88
CA VAL A 14 -4.98 -4.83 -16.72
C VAL A 14 -4.10 -5.03 -15.48
N PHE A 15 -2.93 -5.64 -15.64
CA PHE A 15 -2.00 -5.84 -14.53
C PHE A 15 -1.40 -4.51 -14.04
N GLY A 16 -1.03 -3.61 -14.96
CA GLY A 16 -0.56 -2.27 -14.64
C GLY A 16 -1.63 -1.44 -13.92
N LEU A 17 -2.83 -1.33 -14.49
CA LEU A 17 -3.96 -0.66 -13.84
C LEU A 17 -4.32 -1.28 -12.48
N GLY A 18 -4.06 -2.57 -12.31
CA GLY A 18 -4.27 -3.34 -11.09
C GLY A 18 -3.27 -3.04 -9.98
N MET A 19 -1.98 -2.90 -10.30
CA MET A 19 -0.94 -2.84 -9.26
C MET A 19 -0.97 -1.54 -8.44
N ASP A 20 -1.38 -0.44 -9.06
CA ASP A 20 -1.10 0.92 -8.56
C ASP A 20 -1.79 1.25 -7.22
N TYR A 21 -2.91 0.58 -6.89
CA TYR A 21 -3.62 0.80 -5.63
C TYR A 21 -3.48 -0.36 -4.63
N GLU A 22 -3.07 -1.53 -5.07
CA GLU A 22 -2.93 -2.69 -4.19
C GLU A 22 -1.68 -2.52 -3.34
N VAL A 23 -0.59 -2.09 -3.99
CA VAL A 23 0.65 -1.75 -3.29
C VAL A 23 0.41 -0.62 -2.29
N LEU A 24 -0.34 0.43 -2.65
CA LEU A 24 -0.61 1.55 -1.74
C LEU A 24 -1.43 1.10 -0.52
N LEU A 25 -2.51 0.34 -0.75
CA LEU A 25 -3.38 -0.16 0.31
C LEU A 25 -2.63 -1.11 1.26
N VAL A 26 -1.92 -2.09 0.69
CA VAL A 26 -1.16 -3.10 1.46
C VAL A 26 -0.01 -2.45 2.21
N THR A 27 0.68 -1.47 1.62
CA THR A 27 1.78 -0.77 2.30
C THR A 27 1.28 -0.03 3.53
N ARG A 28 0.12 0.62 3.48
CA ARG A 28 -0.48 1.28 4.65
C ARG A 28 -0.90 0.30 5.74
N MET A 29 -1.44 -0.87 5.36
CA MET A 29 -1.74 -1.93 6.31
C MET A 29 -0.45 -2.50 6.94
N ARG A 30 0.62 -2.63 6.15
CA ARG A 30 1.93 -3.08 6.61
C ARG A 30 2.56 -2.09 7.57
N GLU A 31 2.46 -0.81 7.26
CA GLU A 31 2.92 0.29 8.12
C GLU A 31 2.26 0.18 9.49
N ALA A 32 0.92 0.08 9.57
CA ALA A 32 0.20 -0.10 10.82
C ALA A 32 0.64 -1.37 11.59
N TYR A 33 0.87 -2.49 10.89
CA TYR A 33 1.34 -3.73 11.50
C TYR A 33 2.77 -3.61 12.07
N VAL A 34 3.68 -2.95 11.35
CA VAL A 34 5.08 -2.74 11.79
C VAL A 34 5.15 -1.80 12.99
N HIS A 35 4.23 -0.84 13.12
CA HIS A 35 4.11 0.03 14.30
C HIS A 35 3.46 -0.67 15.52
N GLY A 36 3.24 -1.98 15.47
CA GLY A 36 2.84 -2.79 16.63
C GLY A 36 1.34 -3.08 16.74
N GLU A 37 0.52 -2.73 15.74
CA GLU A 37 -0.89 -3.09 15.74
C GLU A 37 -1.09 -4.60 15.48
N ARG A 38 -2.10 -5.19 16.13
CA ARG A 38 -2.51 -6.58 15.84
C ARG A 38 -2.96 -6.68 14.37
N PRO A 39 -2.77 -7.81 13.67
CA PRO A 39 -3.03 -7.92 12.23
C PRO A 39 -4.43 -7.46 11.81
N GLY A 40 -5.47 -7.82 12.57
CA GLY A 40 -6.84 -7.37 12.27
C GLY A 40 -7.03 -5.86 12.47
N GLN A 41 -6.38 -5.27 13.48
CA GLN A 41 -6.39 -3.82 13.71
C GLN A 41 -5.62 -3.07 12.63
N ALA A 42 -4.44 -3.57 12.26
CA ALA A 42 -3.61 -3.00 11.19
C ALA A 42 -4.36 -2.95 9.84
N VAL A 43 -5.14 -4.00 9.52
CA VAL A 43 -6.01 -4.01 8.32
C VAL A 43 -7.07 -2.92 8.42
N VAL A 44 -7.76 -2.78 9.56
CA VAL A 44 -8.80 -1.74 9.74
C VAL A 44 -8.20 -0.33 9.68
N THR A 45 -7.11 -0.09 10.40
CA THR A 45 -6.43 1.22 10.44
C THR A 45 -5.90 1.60 9.06
N GLY A 46 -5.15 0.70 8.40
CA GLY A 46 -4.64 0.91 7.06
C GLY A 46 -5.75 1.10 6.01
N PHE A 47 -6.87 0.37 6.17
CA PHE A 47 -8.03 0.50 5.28
C PHE A 47 -8.71 1.87 5.39
N ARG A 48 -8.95 2.39 6.60
CA ARG A 48 -9.65 3.68 6.77
C ARG A 48 -8.96 4.84 6.04
N TYR A 49 -7.63 4.89 6.07
CA TYR A 49 -6.88 5.96 5.40
C TYR A 49 -6.75 5.75 3.89
N SER A 50 -6.65 4.48 3.45
CA SER A 50 -6.44 4.13 2.05
C SER A 50 -7.73 4.12 1.25
N ALA A 51 -8.86 3.76 1.87
CA ALA A 51 -10.15 3.62 1.20
C ALA A 51 -10.57 4.90 0.46
N ARG A 52 -10.41 6.08 1.08
CA ARG A 52 -10.73 7.38 0.44
C ARG A 52 -9.91 7.64 -0.83
N VAL A 53 -8.63 7.24 -0.84
CA VAL A 53 -7.74 7.41 -2.01
C VAL A 53 -8.16 6.46 -3.12
N VAL A 54 -8.43 5.20 -2.78
CA VAL A 54 -8.87 4.17 -3.73
C VAL A 54 -10.22 4.55 -4.36
N VAL A 55 -11.18 5.03 -3.56
CA VAL A 55 -12.49 5.49 -4.07
C VAL A 55 -12.32 6.67 -5.03
N ALA A 56 -11.50 7.67 -4.68
CA ALA A 56 -11.26 8.82 -5.55
C ALA A 56 -10.68 8.41 -6.90
N ALA A 57 -9.68 7.52 -6.89
CA ALA A 57 -9.10 6.94 -8.09
C ALA A 57 -10.11 6.15 -8.93
N ALA A 58 -10.89 5.28 -8.29
CA ALA A 58 -11.92 4.49 -8.95
C ALA A 58 -12.94 5.38 -9.67
N VAL A 59 -13.38 6.47 -9.04
CA VAL A 59 -14.30 7.44 -9.64
C VAL A 59 -13.69 8.08 -10.89
N ILE A 60 -12.43 8.51 -10.85
CA ILE A 60 -11.75 9.10 -12.01
C ILE A 60 -11.67 8.10 -13.16
N MET A 61 -11.29 6.85 -12.87
CA MET A 61 -11.17 5.80 -13.87
C MET A 61 -12.52 5.45 -14.52
N ILE A 62 -13.58 5.35 -13.71
CA ILE A 62 -14.94 5.15 -14.21
C ILE A 62 -15.35 6.32 -15.10
N ALA A 63 -15.05 7.56 -14.71
CA ALA A 63 -15.38 8.74 -15.51
C ALA A 63 -14.65 8.76 -16.87
N VAL A 64 -13.36 8.40 -16.89
CA VAL A 64 -12.58 8.29 -18.13
C VAL A 64 -13.17 7.26 -19.08
N PHE A 65 -13.50 6.06 -18.59
CA PHE A 65 -14.09 5.02 -19.43
C PHE A 65 -15.55 5.29 -19.78
N ALA A 66 -16.29 5.96 -18.91
CA ALA A 66 -17.64 6.43 -19.22
C ALA A 66 -17.62 7.44 -20.38
N GLY A 67 -16.56 8.24 -20.52
CA GLY A 67 -16.35 9.11 -21.68
C GLY A 67 -16.37 8.38 -23.02
N PHE A 68 -16.00 7.10 -23.07
CA PHE A 68 -16.01 6.31 -24.30
C PHE A 68 -17.42 5.91 -24.76
N LEU A 69 -18.45 6.04 -23.93
CA LEU A 69 -19.85 5.83 -24.35
C LEU A 69 -20.30 6.84 -25.43
N GLY A 70 -19.66 8.02 -25.47
CA GLY A 70 -19.91 9.05 -26.47
C GLY A 70 -19.17 8.86 -27.80
N ALA A 71 -18.28 7.86 -27.91
CA ALA A 71 -17.51 7.62 -29.14
C ALA A 71 -18.42 7.24 -30.31
N SER A 72 -18.11 7.65 -31.54
CA SER A 72 -18.90 7.24 -32.72
C SER A 72 -18.67 5.78 -33.12
N ASP A 73 -17.50 5.24 -32.79
CA ASP A 73 -17.11 3.86 -33.08
C ASP A 73 -17.72 2.88 -32.06
N GLN A 74 -18.50 1.91 -32.57
CA GLN A 74 -19.14 0.86 -31.77
C GLN A 74 -18.12 -0.04 -31.05
N MET A 75 -16.96 -0.30 -31.65
CA MET A 75 -15.90 -1.09 -31.02
C MET A 75 -15.36 -0.36 -29.78
N VAL A 76 -15.13 0.95 -29.88
CA VAL A 76 -14.66 1.78 -28.76
C VAL A 76 -15.70 1.83 -27.63
N LYS A 77 -17.00 1.97 -27.96
CA LYS A 77 -18.07 1.92 -26.95
C LYS A 77 -18.08 0.61 -26.17
N MET A 78 -17.99 -0.53 -26.86
CA MET A 78 -18.02 -1.85 -26.22
C MET A 78 -16.80 -2.06 -25.30
N ILE A 79 -15.61 -1.67 -25.77
CA ILE A 79 -14.38 -1.75 -24.96
C ILE A 79 -14.47 -0.83 -23.74
N GLY A 80 -14.91 0.42 -23.93
CA GLY A 80 -15.03 1.39 -22.84
C GLY A 80 -16.04 0.97 -21.77
N PHE A 81 -17.21 0.48 -22.18
CA PHE A 81 -18.20 -0.05 -21.26
C PHE A 81 -17.69 -1.28 -20.49
N GLY A 82 -17.02 -2.20 -21.18
CA GLY A 82 -16.41 -3.38 -20.56
C GLY A 82 -15.33 -3.01 -19.54
N LEU A 83 -14.46 -2.05 -19.87
CA LEU A 83 -13.41 -1.55 -18.96
C LEU A 83 -14.00 -0.80 -17.76
N ALA A 84 -15.05 0.00 -17.94
CA ALA A 84 -15.72 0.70 -16.85
C ALA A 84 -16.27 -0.28 -15.81
N ILE A 85 -16.96 -1.33 -16.26
CA ILE A 85 -17.48 -2.39 -15.37
C ILE A 85 -16.35 -3.18 -14.73
N ALA A 86 -15.32 -3.54 -15.49
CA ALA A 86 -14.18 -4.30 -14.97
C ALA A 86 -13.46 -3.55 -13.85
N VAL A 87 -13.21 -2.25 -14.03
CA VAL A 87 -12.57 -1.40 -13.01
C VAL A 87 -13.48 -1.17 -11.81
N LEU A 88 -14.79 -0.98 -12.03
CA LEU A 88 -15.76 -0.89 -10.94
C LEU A 88 -15.72 -2.16 -10.08
N PHE A 89 -15.74 -3.33 -10.71
CA PHE A 89 -15.69 -4.59 -9.99
C PHE A 89 -14.35 -4.78 -9.26
N ASP A 90 -13.21 -4.49 -9.91
CA ASP A 90 -11.88 -4.57 -9.29
C ASP A 90 -11.77 -3.65 -8.06
N ALA A 91 -12.13 -2.38 -8.22
CA ALA A 91 -11.97 -1.38 -7.18
C ALA A 91 -12.82 -1.68 -5.95
N PHE A 92 -14.05 -2.15 -6.11
CA PHE A 92 -14.96 -2.39 -4.99
C PHE A 92 -14.92 -3.84 -4.50
N VAL A 93 -15.05 -4.82 -5.38
CA VAL A 93 -15.14 -6.24 -4.96
C VAL A 93 -13.77 -6.78 -4.60
N VAL A 94 -12.78 -6.58 -5.47
CA VAL A 94 -11.44 -7.13 -5.23
C VAL A 94 -10.75 -6.32 -4.13
N ARG A 95 -10.60 -5.00 -4.30
CA ARG A 95 -9.80 -4.19 -3.36
C ARG A 95 -10.47 -3.86 -2.05
N MET A 96 -11.78 -3.56 -2.03
CA MET A 96 -12.44 -3.18 -0.78
C MET A 96 -12.94 -4.37 0.04
N ALA A 97 -13.22 -5.51 -0.60
CA ALA A 97 -13.71 -6.69 0.10
C ALA A 97 -12.67 -7.81 0.16
N ILE A 98 -12.21 -8.33 -0.99
CA ILE A 98 -11.39 -9.55 -1.02
C ILE A 98 -10.01 -9.33 -0.39
N VAL A 99 -9.28 -8.30 -0.79
CA VAL A 99 -7.91 -8.04 -0.29
C VAL A 99 -7.87 -7.90 1.24
N PRO A 100 -8.64 -7.00 1.88
CA PRO A 100 -8.63 -6.87 3.34
C PRO A 100 -9.17 -8.13 4.04
N ALA A 101 -10.17 -8.81 3.47
CA ALA A 101 -10.68 -10.06 4.05
C ALA A 101 -9.62 -11.16 4.05
N VAL A 102 -8.89 -11.33 2.94
CA VAL A 102 -7.81 -12.32 2.82
C VAL A 102 -6.67 -12.01 3.79
N LEU A 103 -6.24 -10.76 3.89
CA LEU A 103 -5.22 -10.34 4.86
C LEU A 103 -5.67 -10.56 6.32
N ALA A 104 -6.93 -10.25 6.62
CA ALA A 104 -7.51 -10.50 7.94
C ALA A 104 -7.59 -12.00 8.27
N LEU A 105 -7.98 -12.84 7.31
CA LEU A 105 -8.05 -14.30 7.44
C LEU A 105 -6.68 -14.96 7.61
N LEU A 106 -5.69 -14.52 6.83
CA LEU A 106 -4.31 -15.01 6.94
C LEU A 106 -3.63 -14.54 8.24
N GLY A 107 -4.08 -13.42 8.81
CA GLY A 107 -3.61 -12.92 10.10
C GLY A 107 -2.09 -12.76 10.13
N HIS A 108 -1.42 -13.37 11.12
CA HIS A 108 0.04 -13.30 11.26
C HIS A 108 0.80 -13.95 10.09
N LYS A 109 0.20 -14.91 9.38
CA LYS A 109 0.87 -15.56 8.23
C LYS A 109 0.97 -14.65 7.02
N ALA A 110 0.05 -13.69 6.85
CA ALA A 110 0.13 -12.69 5.77
C ALA A 110 1.41 -11.86 5.85
N TRP A 111 1.95 -11.70 7.06
CA TRP A 111 3.10 -10.85 7.35
C TRP A 111 4.42 -11.61 7.48
N TRP A 112 4.41 -12.92 7.22
CA TRP A 112 5.61 -13.75 7.33
C TRP A 112 6.58 -13.43 6.20
N LEU A 113 7.75 -12.90 6.54
CA LEU A 113 8.83 -12.63 5.60
C LEU A 113 9.89 -13.73 5.70
N PRO A 114 10.26 -14.39 4.58
CA PRO A 114 11.33 -15.38 4.60
C PRO A 114 12.65 -14.76 5.06
N LYS A 115 13.37 -15.43 5.98
CA LYS A 115 14.61 -14.92 6.61
C LYS A 115 15.72 -14.54 5.62
N TRP A 116 15.73 -15.10 4.41
CA TRP A 116 16.69 -14.74 3.37
C TRP A 116 16.41 -13.38 2.74
N LEU A 117 15.12 -13.00 2.65
CA LEU A 117 14.67 -11.71 2.14
C LEU A 117 14.82 -10.63 3.22
N ASP A 118 14.58 -10.98 4.48
CA ASP A 118 14.82 -10.12 5.65
C ASP A 118 16.31 -9.74 5.78
N ARG A 119 17.21 -10.65 5.40
CA ARG A 119 18.66 -10.41 5.39
C ARG A 119 19.13 -9.56 4.21
N LEU A 120 18.34 -9.50 3.13
CA LEU A 120 18.66 -8.71 1.93
C LEU A 120 18.02 -7.31 1.99
N LEU A 121 16.92 -7.15 2.70
CA LEU A 121 16.28 -5.86 2.98
C LEU A 121 17.15 -5.11 4.02
N PRO A 122 17.79 -3.99 3.65
CA PRO A 122 18.46 -3.14 4.63
C PRO A 122 17.41 -2.61 5.61
N ASN A 123 17.69 -2.64 6.92
CA ASN A 123 16.84 -2.01 7.93
C ASN A 123 16.72 -0.52 7.59
N VAL A 124 15.58 -0.12 7.02
CA VAL A 124 15.25 1.28 6.84
C VAL A 124 14.72 1.76 8.19
N ASP A 125 15.63 2.11 9.09
CA ASP A 125 15.36 2.90 10.30
C ASP A 125 14.86 4.28 9.83
N VAL A 126 13.57 4.38 9.50
CA VAL A 126 12.93 5.66 9.10
C VAL A 126 12.73 6.57 10.31
N GLU A 127 12.68 6.00 11.51
CA GLU A 127 12.64 6.73 12.77
C GLU A 127 13.98 6.56 13.49
N GLY A 128 14.70 7.66 13.69
CA GLY A 128 16.00 7.71 14.40
C GLY A 128 15.92 7.37 15.90
N GLU A 129 15.20 6.31 16.26
CA GLU A 129 15.15 5.71 17.60
C GLU A 129 16.57 5.30 18.08
N SER A 130 17.44 4.87 17.15
CA SER A 130 18.84 4.51 17.47
C SER A 130 19.74 5.70 17.82
N LEU A 131 19.41 6.91 17.36
CA LEU A 131 20.10 8.16 17.71
C LEU A 131 19.59 8.76 19.02
N ARG A 132 18.28 8.67 19.30
CA ARG A 132 17.72 9.14 20.59
C ARG A 132 18.25 8.33 21.79
N LYS A 133 18.48 7.03 21.62
CA LYS A 133 19.08 6.19 22.67
C LYS A 133 20.52 6.60 23.02
N HIS A 134 21.31 7.00 22.03
CA HIS A 134 22.68 7.48 22.27
C HIS A 134 22.76 8.91 22.83
N LEU A 135 21.79 9.78 22.50
CA LEU A 135 21.74 11.14 23.05
C LEU A 135 21.17 11.19 24.47
N GLY A 136 20.26 10.26 24.83
CA GLY A 136 19.73 10.11 26.18
C GLY A 136 20.77 9.64 27.20
N ASP A 137 21.69 8.75 26.80
CA ASP A 137 22.79 8.27 27.66
C ASP A 137 23.93 9.29 27.83
N SER A 138 23.99 10.34 26.99
CA SER A 138 25.07 11.34 27.04
C SER A 138 24.76 12.55 27.94
N SER A 139 23.59 12.62 28.58
CA SER A 139 23.19 13.76 29.43
C SER A 139 23.22 13.49 30.94
N GLU A 140 23.66 12.31 31.39
CA GLU A 140 24.04 12.06 32.79
C GLU A 140 25.57 12.07 32.97
N GLY A 141 26.19 13.23 32.75
CA GLY A 141 27.56 13.51 33.20
C GLY A 141 27.55 14.03 34.64
N PRO A 142 28.24 13.38 35.60
CA PRO A 142 28.11 13.70 37.02
C PRO A 142 28.76 15.04 37.39
N ASP A 143 28.06 15.74 38.29
CA ASP A 143 28.43 16.89 39.10
C ASP A 143 29.88 16.83 39.65
N LYS A 144 30.88 17.17 38.81
CA LYS A 144 32.31 17.25 39.20
C LYS A 144 32.90 18.65 39.18
N ASP A 145 32.14 19.67 38.78
CA ASP A 145 32.62 21.06 38.74
C ASP A 145 32.43 21.81 40.07
N ARG A 146 31.77 21.21 41.08
CA ARG A 146 31.52 21.85 42.39
C ARG A 146 32.65 21.71 43.40
N GLU A 147 33.69 20.93 43.13
CA GLU A 147 34.78 20.68 44.10
C GLU A 147 36.03 21.55 43.89
N LEU A 148 36.19 22.21 42.73
CA LEU A 148 37.37 23.03 42.43
C LEU A 148 37.25 24.51 42.81
N VAL A 149 36.12 24.93 43.40
CA VAL A 149 35.88 26.32 43.84
C VAL A 149 36.07 26.48 45.36
N ASN A 150 36.25 25.37 46.09
CA ASN A 150 36.38 25.35 47.56
C ASN A 150 37.73 24.80 48.06
N ALA A 151 38.76 24.76 47.20
CA ALA A 151 40.13 24.37 47.57
C ALA A 151 41.08 25.58 47.51
#